data_AF-A0A6S6SGE0-F1
#
_entry.id   AF-A0A6S6SGE0-F1
#
_cell.length_a   1.000
_cell.length_b   1.000
_cell.length_c   1.000
_cell.angle_alpha   90.00
_cell.angle_beta   90.00
_cell.angle_gamma   90.00
#
_symmetry.space_group_name_H-M   'P 1'
#
loop_
_entity.id
_entity.type
_entity.pdbx_description
1 polymer ?
#
loop_
_entity_poly.entity_id
_entity_poly.type
_entity_poly.pdbx_seq_one_letter_code
_entity_poly.pdbx_strand_id
1 'polypeptide(L)'
;MNLKLLAAAMVAFVVGIGAFSLLPLDSGGADASMLTVQGECDLSHSSCLAQDQSGREVKFSLSPRPVPLLKAVAVDATVTGVDALRAAQISVEGLNMYMGIQIIPLTITSSDSASEQKLTGTL
;
A
#
# COMPACT_ATOMS: atom_id res chain seq x y z
N MET A 1 -8.89 47.21 32.53
CA MET A 1 -8.42 46.29 31.46
C MET A 1 -6.92 46.54 31.26
N ASN A 2 -6.05 45.59 31.60
CA ASN A 2 -4.60 45.82 31.60
C ASN A 2 -4.06 45.79 30.17
N LEU A 3 -3.74 46.95 29.60
CA LEU A 3 -3.23 47.11 28.23
C LEU A 3 -2.04 46.19 27.91
N LYS A 4 -1.21 45.89 28.93
CA LYS A 4 -0.07 44.97 28.84
C LYS A 4 -0.48 43.51 28.55
N LEU A 5 -1.63 43.06 29.05
CA LEU A 5 -2.17 41.71 28.81
C LEU A 5 -2.68 41.56 27.37
N LEU A 6 -3.30 42.60 26.82
CA LEU A 6 -3.75 42.63 25.42
C LEU A 6 -2.57 42.60 24.44
N ALA A 7 -1.53 43.39 24.71
CA ALA A 7 -0.32 43.40 23.89
C ALA A 7 0.39 42.03 23.90
N ALA A 8 0.51 41.39 25.07
CA ALA A 8 1.12 40.07 25.18
C ALA A 8 0.34 38.98 24.42
N ALA A 9 -1.00 39.01 24.47
CA ALA A 9 -1.85 38.06 23.76
C ALA A 9 -1.72 38.20 22.22
N MET A 10 -1.66 39.43 21.71
CA MET A 10 -1.46 39.69 20.28
C MET A 10 -0.11 39.18 19.77
N VAL A 11 0.96 39.41 20.53
CA VAL A 11 2.30 38.94 20.15
C VAL A 11 2.37 37.41 20.14
N ALA A 12 1.80 36.74 21.16
CA ALA A 12 1.77 35.29 21.22
C ALA A 12 1.01 34.67 20.04
N PHE A 13 -0.09 35.30 19.61
CA PHE A 13 -0.89 34.84 18.47
C PHE A 13 -0.13 34.94 17.14
N VAL A 14 0.57 36.07 16.90
CA VAL A 14 1.36 36.27 15.68
C VAL A 14 2.54 35.30 15.61
N VAL A 15 3.23 35.07 16.74
CA VAL A 15 4.34 34.11 16.82
C VAL A 15 3.84 32.67 16.61
N GLY A 16 2.69 32.33 17.20
CA GLY A 16 2.06 31.01 17.01
C GLY A 16 1.72 30.71 15.56
N ILE A 17 1.13 31.67 14.84
CA ILE A 17 0.80 31.52 13.41
C ILE A 17 2.07 31.41 12.57
N GLY A 18 3.08 32.24 12.84
CA GLY A 18 4.36 32.20 12.15
C GLY A 18 5.06 30.84 12.30
N ALA A 19 5.10 30.31 13.51
CA ALA A 19 5.67 28.99 13.80
C ALA A 19 4.84 27.85 13.16
N PHE A 20 3.51 27.96 13.16
CA PHE A 20 2.64 26.95 12.54
C PHE A 20 2.80 26.89 11.02
N SER A 21 3.05 28.04 10.39
CA SER A 21 3.23 28.14 8.93
C SER A 21 4.56 27.54 8.44
N LEU A 22 5.53 27.41 9.34
CA LEU A 22 6.85 26.81 9.07
C LEU A 22 6.91 25.31 9.40
N LEU A 23 5.85 24.74 9.97
CA LEU A 23 5.74 23.30 10.07
C LEU A 23 5.60 22.74 8.65
N PRO A 24 6.50 21.85 8.21
CA PRO A 24 6.30 21.14 6.97
C PRO A 24 5.09 20.24 7.19
N LEU A 25 3.94 20.67 6.68
CA LEU A 25 2.79 19.81 6.45
C LEU A 25 3.21 18.88 5.32
N ASP A 26 3.92 17.81 5.71
CA ASP A 26 4.23 16.68 4.85
C ASP A 26 2.90 16.02 4.48
N SER A 27 2.29 16.58 3.44
CA SER A 27 1.14 16.01 2.76
C SER A 27 1.70 14.87 1.93
N GLY A 28 2.08 13.78 2.60
CA GLY A 28 2.76 12.62 2.04
C GLY A 28 2.21 12.30 0.66
N GLY A 29 2.91 12.77 -0.36
CA GLY A 29 2.56 12.53 -1.74
C GLY A 29 2.73 11.04 -1.93
N ALA A 30 1.62 10.33 -2.13
CA ALA A 30 1.69 8.91 -2.44
C ALA A 30 2.33 8.80 -3.82
N ASP A 31 3.65 8.65 -3.86
CA ASP A 31 4.39 8.28 -5.06
C ASP A 31 3.90 6.90 -5.51
N ALA A 32 2.91 6.92 -6.39
CA ALA A 32 2.35 5.71 -6.98
C ALA A 32 3.38 5.16 -7.97
N SER A 33 4.13 4.15 -7.54
CA SER A 33 4.98 3.40 -8.44
C SER A 33 4.19 2.33 -9.18
N MET A 34 4.27 2.34 -10.51
CA MET A 34 3.72 1.27 -11.35
C MET A 34 4.79 0.21 -11.61
N LEU A 35 4.47 -1.04 -11.31
CA LEU A 35 5.27 -2.20 -11.70
C LEU A 35 4.72 -2.76 -13.01
N THR A 36 5.60 -3.26 -13.86
CA THR A 36 5.23 -3.90 -15.13
C THR A 36 5.18 -5.40 -14.94
N VAL A 37 4.08 -6.02 -15.38
CA VAL A 37 3.92 -7.48 -15.36
C VAL A 37 4.84 -8.11 -16.41
N GLN A 38 5.56 -9.14 -16.01
CA GLN A 38 6.56 -9.81 -16.84
C GLN A 38 5.95 -11.02 -17.54
N GLY A 39 6.00 -11.01 -18.87
CA GLY A 39 5.53 -12.13 -19.71
C GLY A 39 4.01 -12.34 -19.68
N GLU A 40 3.57 -13.52 -20.11
CA GLU A 40 2.17 -13.94 -20.08
C GLU A 40 1.76 -14.29 -18.64
N CYS A 41 0.97 -13.42 -18.01
CA CYS A 41 0.51 -13.60 -16.64
C CYS A 41 -0.90 -14.19 -16.60
N ASP A 42 -0.98 -15.49 -16.28
CA ASP A 42 -2.23 -16.14 -15.90
C ASP A 42 -2.12 -16.74 -14.49
N LEU A 43 -2.74 -16.05 -13.53
CA LEU A 43 -2.76 -16.42 -12.11
C LEU A 43 -3.51 -17.72 -11.82
N SER A 44 -4.39 -18.16 -12.72
CA SER A 44 -5.10 -19.42 -12.56
C SER A 44 -4.20 -20.63 -12.84
N HIS A 45 -3.11 -20.44 -13.59
CA HIS A 45 -2.17 -21.49 -13.97
C HIS A 45 -0.82 -21.40 -13.24
N SER A 46 -0.30 -20.19 -13.02
CA SER A 46 1.04 -19.99 -12.46
C SER A 46 1.13 -18.75 -11.58
N SER A 47 2.31 -18.49 -10.98
CA SER A 47 2.57 -17.23 -10.29
C SER A 47 2.95 -16.16 -11.30
N CYS A 48 2.45 -14.94 -11.12
CA CYS A 48 2.87 -13.80 -11.92
C CYS A 48 3.95 -12.98 -11.22
N LEU A 49 4.82 -12.38 -12.02
CA LEU A 49 5.87 -11.48 -11.57
C LEU A 49 5.62 -10.08 -12.12
N ALA A 50 5.69 -9.07 -11.26
CA ALA A 50 5.72 -7.68 -11.67
C ALA A 50 6.97 -7.02 -11.09
N GLN A 51 7.66 -6.20 -11.88
CA GLN A 51 8.86 -5.50 -11.43
C GLN A 51 8.96 -4.10 -12.03
N ASP A 52 9.85 -3.27 -11.49
CA ASP A 52 10.17 -1.96 -12.05
C ASP A 52 11.68 -1.78 -12.32
N GLN A 53 12.07 -0.59 -12.79
CA GLN A 53 13.46 -0.24 -13.04
C GLN A 53 14.25 0.10 -11.76
N SER A 54 13.56 0.26 -10.63
CA SER A 54 14.15 0.57 -9.33
C SER A 54 14.51 -0.68 -8.53
N GLY A 55 14.23 -1.87 -9.06
CA GLY A 55 14.53 -3.15 -8.42
C GLY A 55 13.44 -3.62 -7.44
N ARG A 56 12.26 -3.01 -7.48
CA ARG A 56 11.08 -3.50 -6.75
C ARG A 56 10.45 -4.64 -7.52
N GLU A 57 10.04 -5.67 -6.80
CA GLU A 57 9.44 -6.86 -7.35
C GLU A 57 8.23 -7.29 -6.52
N VAL A 58 7.16 -7.73 -7.19
CA VAL A 58 6.00 -8.35 -6.58
C VAL A 58 5.72 -9.64 -7.32
N LYS A 59 5.88 -10.77 -6.62
CA LYS A 59 5.47 -12.08 -7.09
C LYS A 59 4.12 -12.41 -6.47
N PHE A 60 3.13 -12.74 -7.30
CA PHE A 60 1.75 -12.97 -6.88
C PHE A 60 1.27 -14.35 -7.31
N SER A 61 0.54 -15.04 -6.43
CA SER A 61 -0.01 -16.37 -6.72
C SER A 61 -1.32 -16.64 -5.99
N LEU A 62 -2.15 -17.47 -6.62
CA LEU A 62 -3.40 -17.95 -6.09
C LEU A 62 -3.31 -19.44 -5.77
N SER A 63 -4.03 -19.88 -4.75
CA SER A 63 -4.16 -21.30 -4.38
C SER A 63 -5.60 -21.60 -3.92
N PRO A 64 -6.21 -22.72 -4.35
CA PRO A 64 -5.69 -23.74 -5.25
C PRO A 64 -5.76 -23.33 -6.74
N ARG A 65 -4.92 -23.98 -7.56
CA ARG A 65 -4.89 -23.80 -9.02
C ARG A 65 -5.38 -25.06 -9.73
N PRO A 66 -6.28 -24.96 -10.74
CA PRO A 66 -7.00 -23.75 -11.16
C PRO A 66 -8.02 -23.27 -10.10
N VAL A 67 -8.38 -21.99 -10.14
CA VAL A 67 -9.31 -21.39 -9.17
C VAL A 67 -10.69 -22.05 -9.28
N PRO A 68 -11.17 -22.73 -8.22
CA PRO A 68 -12.45 -23.41 -8.25
C PRO A 68 -13.61 -22.44 -8.03
N LEU A 69 -14.75 -22.72 -8.66
CA LEU A 69 -15.97 -21.96 -8.44
C LEU A 69 -16.48 -22.17 -6.99
N LEU A 70 -16.94 -21.08 -6.37
CA LEU A 70 -17.60 -21.07 -5.06
C LEU A 70 -16.75 -21.61 -3.90
N LYS A 71 -15.44 -21.43 -3.95
CA LYS A 71 -14.51 -21.79 -2.88
C LYS A 71 -13.58 -20.65 -2.55
N ALA A 72 -13.14 -20.62 -1.30
CA ALA A 72 -12.14 -19.67 -0.83
C ALA A 72 -10.83 -19.85 -1.61
N VAL A 73 -10.22 -18.73 -1.99
CA VAL A 73 -8.94 -18.72 -2.70
C VAL A 73 -7.90 -18.04 -1.84
N ALA A 74 -6.86 -18.77 -1.46
CA ALA A 74 -5.72 -18.21 -0.77
C ALA A 74 -4.89 -17.38 -1.76
N VAL A 75 -4.44 -16.22 -1.28
CA VAL A 75 -3.53 -15.35 -1.99
C VAL A 75 -2.19 -15.37 -1.30
N ASP A 76 -1.13 -15.63 -2.05
CA ASP A 76 0.26 -15.53 -1.61
C ASP A 76 0.96 -14.48 -2.47
N ALA A 77 1.48 -13.44 -1.83
CA ALA A 77 2.32 -12.44 -2.47
C ALA A 77 3.68 -12.33 -1.78
N THR A 78 4.73 -12.13 -2.57
CA THR A 78 6.08 -11.85 -2.08
C THR A 78 6.47 -10.50 -2.65
N VAL A 79 6.82 -9.56 -1.78
CA VAL A 79 7.24 -8.21 -2.15
C VAL A 79 8.71 -8.05 -1.82
N THR A 80 9.48 -7.59 -2.78
CA THR A 80 10.92 -7.40 -2.66
C THR A 80 11.30 -5.96 -3.03
N GLY A 81 12.24 -5.37 -2.30
CA GLY A 81 12.74 -4.02 -2.57
C GLY A 81 11.82 -2.89 -2.08
N VAL A 82 10.83 -3.21 -1.23
CA VAL A 82 9.98 -2.21 -0.57
C VAL A 82 10.30 -2.15 0.91
N ASP A 83 10.91 -1.04 1.34
CA ASP A 83 11.28 -0.84 2.74
C ASP A 83 10.06 -0.48 3.59
N ALA A 84 9.99 -1.05 4.80
CA ALA A 84 9.01 -0.73 5.83
C ALA A 84 7.53 -0.81 5.40
N LEU A 85 7.15 -1.84 4.64
CA LEU A 85 5.75 -2.09 4.27
C LEU A 85 4.85 -2.16 5.52
N ARG A 86 3.87 -1.25 5.61
CA ARG A 86 2.96 -1.13 6.75
C ARG A 86 1.62 -1.84 6.54
N ALA A 87 1.13 -1.78 5.31
CA ALA A 87 -0.16 -2.32 4.93
C ALA A 87 -0.09 -2.74 3.46
N ALA A 88 -0.84 -3.78 3.13
CA ALA A 88 -1.04 -4.21 1.76
C ALA A 88 -2.49 -4.67 1.60
N GLN A 89 -3.06 -4.38 0.42
CA GLN A 89 -4.42 -4.76 0.06
C GLN A 89 -4.46 -5.13 -1.41
N ILE A 90 -5.38 -5.99 -1.77
CA ILE A 90 -5.63 -6.40 -3.16
C ILE A 90 -7.01 -5.94 -3.55
N SER A 91 -7.10 -5.35 -4.74
CA SER A 91 -8.35 -5.09 -5.43
C SER A 91 -8.58 -6.20 -6.46
N VAL A 92 -9.73 -6.85 -6.41
CA VAL A 92 -10.15 -7.82 -7.43
C VAL A 92 -11.40 -7.32 -8.15
N GLU A 93 -11.32 -7.38 -9.48
CA GLU A 93 -12.38 -6.94 -10.39
C GLU A 93 -12.68 -8.06 -11.39
N GLY A 94 -13.96 -8.25 -11.69
CA GLY A 94 -14.40 -9.24 -12.66
C GLY A 94 -14.29 -8.72 -14.09
N LEU A 95 -13.61 -9.46 -14.98
CA LEU A 95 -13.48 -9.10 -16.39
C LEU A 95 -14.77 -9.30 -17.20
N ASN A 96 -15.52 -10.36 -16.90
CA ASN A 96 -16.72 -10.74 -17.66
C ASN A 96 -18.02 -10.16 -17.08
N MET A 97 -18.10 -10.05 -15.75
CA MET A 97 -19.26 -9.48 -15.06
C MET A 97 -18.79 -8.56 -13.95
N TYR A 98 -19.41 -7.38 -13.85
CA TYR A 98 -19.14 -6.42 -12.79
C TYR A 98 -19.70 -6.95 -11.46
N MET A 99 -18.82 -7.45 -10.61
CA MET A 99 -19.14 -7.89 -9.25
C MET A 99 -18.86 -6.79 -8.19
N GLY A 100 -18.46 -5.59 -8.65
CA GLY A 100 -17.86 -4.57 -7.80
C GLY A 100 -16.38 -4.85 -7.53
N ILE A 101 -15.73 -3.84 -6.94
CA ILE A 101 -14.34 -3.93 -6.50
C ILE A 101 -14.31 -4.64 -5.14
N GLN A 102 -13.60 -5.78 -5.07
CA GLN A 102 -13.38 -6.48 -3.81
C GLN A 102 -12.00 -6.12 -3.26
N ILE A 103 -11.98 -5.49 -2.08
CA ILE A 103 -10.74 -5.08 -1.41
C ILE A 103 -10.46 -6.05 -0.28
N ILE A 104 -9.32 -6.74 -0.36
CA ILE A 104 -8.92 -7.74 0.63
C ILE A 104 -7.62 -7.30 1.29
N PRO A 105 -7.58 -7.16 2.62
CA PRO A 105 -6.35 -6.86 3.33
C PRO A 105 -5.42 -8.08 3.31
N LEU A 106 -4.13 -7.82 3.11
CA LEU A 106 -3.08 -8.83 3.21
C LEU A 106 -2.42 -8.77 4.58
N THR A 107 -2.19 -9.95 5.15
CA THR A 107 -1.43 -10.10 6.40
C THR A 107 0.04 -10.31 6.07
N ILE A 108 0.92 -9.53 6.69
CA ILE A 108 2.37 -9.69 6.59
C ILE A 108 2.79 -10.85 7.50
N THR A 109 3.29 -11.94 6.94
CA THR A 109 3.54 -13.20 7.66
C THR A 109 5.00 -13.37 8.07
N SER A 110 5.96 -12.97 7.24
CA SER A 110 7.39 -13.01 7.58
C SER A 110 8.21 -12.04 6.74
N SER A 111 9.33 -11.59 7.30
CA SER A 111 10.39 -10.82 6.63
C SER A 111 11.67 -11.63 6.74
N ASP A 112 11.82 -12.68 5.93
CA ASP A 112 12.95 -13.63 6.01
C ASP A 112 14.26 -13.08 5.42
N SER A 113 14.21 -11.91 4.78
CA SER A 113 15.39 -11.14 4.35
C SER A 113 15.09 -9.66 4.47
N ALA A 114 16.11 -8.83 4.69
CA ALA A 114 15.98 -7.40 5.06
C ALA A 114 15.11 -6.55 4.09
N SER A 115 14.76 -7.07 2.92
CA SER A 115 13.94 -6.42 1.91
C SER A 115 12.92 -7.34 1.23
N GLU A 116 12.70 -8.57 1.73
CA GLU A 116 11.69 -9.51 1.22
C GLU A 116 10.60 -9.71 2.27
N GLN A 117 9.34 -9.50 1.89
CA GLN A 117 8.17 -9.61 2.75
C GLN A 117 7.16 -10.58 2.13
N LYS A 118 6.75 -11.57 2.92
CA LYS A 118 5.69 -12.50 2.53
C LYS A 118 4.34 -12.01 3.04
N LEU A 119 3.36 -12.01 2.16
CA LEU A 119 2.01 -11.54 2.37
C LEU A 119 1.02 -12.65 2.06
N THR A 120 0.02 -12.82 2.91
CA THR A 120 -1.04 -13.83 2.72
C THR A 120 -2.42 -13.22 2.92
N GLY A 121 -3.39 -13.65 2.10
CA GLY A 121 -4.79 -13.25 2.20
C GLY A 121 -5.74 -14.34 1.75
N THR A 122 -7.04 -14.09 1.83
CA THR A 122 -8.08 -15.02 1.36
C THR A 122 -9.21 -14.24 0.70
N LEU A 123 -9.58 -14.69 -0.49
CA LEU A 123 -10.75 -14.27 -1.27
C LEU A 123 -11.95 -15.12 -0.89
#